data_AF-A0A1G1Y167-F1
#
_entry.id   AF-A0A1G1Y167-F1
#
_cell.length_a   1.000
_cell.length_b   1.000
_cell.length_c   1.000
_cell.angle_alpha   90.00
_cell.angle_beta   90.00
_cell.angle_gamma   90.00
#
_symmetry.space_group_name_H-M   'P 1'
#
loop_
_entity.id
_entity.type
_entity.pdbx_description
1 polymer ?
#
loop_
_entity_poly.entity_id
_entity_poly.type
_entity_poly.pdbx_seq_one_letter_code
_entity_poly.pdbx_strand_id
1 'polypeptide(L)'
;MSPFSQFAEHITDGRDYRCIEGTWTSSPVKYSWNGDQWGFCPKDNQCFVRPSDPTNALVQSKFIIKDIYTKDNKATTNLPLCINDKESILDHYCDNGDWTSRTKFIASKLIDIAGDDHYTLYCAPPQQSFVEYDNQEKYIFGTTPVKEEPKPVELGKAKDTKPTQPSCFGFTPEISKTLGLTGLDKEDRCINNVCILKFQDSGTTKTAFATTLNKAATDPTSFMKALNLEPADIPTRCKTTDADKDKFVKCSLEGLDTKSELWYSSSFNAIMYSKDGITTSTSITDTILKFFKDLFSKTTTPEGKLPLKLLTDAKNVKDIYLLRQGEKQVTAITEIRGSNTTLIAEYKGFTTPICDYITNFISNDPDLKVQLLNKFTGQDKVRCYTTDDNIQRIEAIEGIDIFWPKLTGMLRVEEQE
;
A
#
# COMPACT_ATOMS: atom_id res chain seq x y z
N MET A 1 -16.76 12.56 28.10
CA MET A 1 -17.35 11.20 28.09
C MET A 1 -16.36 10.29 27.38
N SER A 2 -16.17 9.06 27.87
CA SER A 2 -15.33 8.09 27.16
C SER A 2 -16.00 7.70 25.83
N PRO A 3 -15.25 7.56 24.72
CA PRO A 3 -15.77 7.00 23.47
C PRO A 3 -16.51 5.68 23.69
N PHE A 4 -17.63 5.47 23.01
CA PHE A 4 -18.36 4.20 23.03
C PHE A 4 -17.46 3.02 22.63
N SER A 5 -16.53 3.28 21.70
CA SER A 5 -15.52 2.33 21.25
C SER A 5 -14.56 1.85 22.34
N GLN A 6 -14.50 2.53 23.49
CA GLN A 6 -13.61 2.24 24.61
C GLN A 6 -14.36 1.72 25.84
N PHE A 7 -15.68 1.53 25.75
CA PHE A 7 -16.47 1.00 26.86
C PHE A 7 -16.30 -0.52 26.95
N ALA A 8 -15.66 -0.98 28.02
CA ALA A 8 -15.48 -2.38 28.38
C ALA A 8 -15.52 -2.56 29.91
N GLU A 9 -15.85 -3.78 30.35
CA GLU A 9 -15.66 -4.23 31.71
C GLU A 9 -14.28 -4.87 31.84
N HIS A 10 -13.46 -4.27 32.71
CA HIS A 10 -12.09 -4.73 33.00
C HIS A 10 -12.13 -5.69 34.18
N ILE A 11 -11.80 -6.97 33.96
CA ILE A 11 -11.72 -7.97 35.03
C ILE A 11 -10.28 -8.03 35.56
N THR A 12 -10.09 -8.38 36.83
CA THR A 12 -8.81 -8.38 37.55
C THR A 12 -7.71 -9.25 36.94
N ASP A 13 -8.04 -10.13 35.99
CA ASP A 13 -7.11 -10.99 35.26
C ASP A 13 -6.56 -10.34 33.97
N GLY A 14 -6.89 -9.08 33.71
CA GLY A 14 -6.42 -8.32 32.56
C GLY A 14 -7.21 -8.58 31.28
N ARG A 15 -8.37 -9.24 31.36
CA ARG A 15 -9.27 -9.42 30.21
C ARG A 15 -10.33 -8.31 30.16
N ASP A 16 -10.63 -7.91 28.92
CA ASP A 16 -11.66 -6.92 28.61
C ASP A 16 -12.90 -7.60 28.04
N TYR A 17 -14.07 -7.29 28.60
CA TYR A 17 -15.35 -7.81 28.16
C TYR A 17 -16.28 -6.69 27.69
N ARG A 18 -17.07 -6.97 26.66
CA ARG A 18 -18.12 -6.05 26.20
C ARG A 18 -19.46 -6.75 26.11
N CYS A 19 -20.50 -6.04 26.52
CA CYS A 19 -21.88 -6.45 26.31
C CYS A 19 -22.28 -6.13 24.86
N ILE A 20 -22.35 -7.15 24.02
CA ILE A 20 -22.76 -7.08 22.62
C ILE A 20 -24.09 -7.82 22.51
N GLU A 21 -25.16 -7.12 22.15
CA GLU A 21 -26.51 -7.70 22.02
C GLU A 21 -26.97 -8.47 23.28
N GLY A 22 -26.63 -7.95 24.46
CA GLY A 22 -26.98 -8.56 25.74
C GLY A 22 -26.07 -9.71 26.19
N THR A 23 -25.03 -10.05 25.42
CA THR A 23 -24.06 -11.10 25.75
C THR A 23 -22.70 -10.50 26.06
N TRP A 24 -22.09 -10.90 27.17
CA TRP A 24 -20.71 -10.53 27.49
C TRP A 24 -19.73 -11.37 26.68
N THR A 25 -18.98 -10.69 25.81
CA THR A 25 -18.00 -11.31 24.92
C THR A 25 -16.63 -10.75 25.23
N SER A 26 -15.61 -11.63 25.28
CA SER A 26 -14.21 -11.21 25.34
C SER A 26 -13.92 -10.33 24.13
N SER A 27 -13.32 -9.16 24.33
CA SER A 27 -13.03 -8.22 23.26
C SER A 27 -11.61 -7.71 23.43
N PRO A 28 -10.62 -8.25 22.70
CA PRO A 28 -9.26 -7.74 22.80
C PRO A 28 -9.19 -6.30 22.31
N VAL A 29 -8.33 -5.49 22.96
CA VAL A 29 -8.03 -4.13 22.50
C VAL A 29 -7.46 -4.18 21.09
N LYS A 30 -8.00 -3.33 20.22
CA LYS A 30 -7.56 -3.16 18.84
C LYS A 30 -7.13 -1.72 18.61
N TYR A 31 -6.19 -1.56 17.69
CA TYR A 31 -5.61 -0.28 17.34
C TYR A 31 -5.99 0.11 15.91
N SER A 32 -6.05 1.41 15.63
CA SER A 32 -6.14 1.95 14.28
C SER A 32 -4.92 1.53 13.46
N TRP A 33 -4.98 1.62 12.13
CA TRP A 33 -3.85 1.23 11.26
C TRP A 33 -2.57 2.03 11.52
N ASN A 34 -2.72 3.25 12.03
CA ASN A 34 -1.64 4.12 12.46
C ASN A 34 -1.45 4.10 13.99
N GLY A 35 -2.06 3.16 14.72
CA GLY A 35 -1.89 2.95 16.16
C GLY A 35 -2.09 4.16 17.08
N ASP A 36 -2.67 5.25 16.58
CA ASP A 36 -2.88 6.50 17.31
C ASP A 36 -4.15 6.46 18.17
N GLN A 37 -5.03 5.51 17.88
CA GLN A 37 -6.30 5.29 18.53
C GLN A 37 -6.47 3.81 18.84
N TRP A 38 -7.26 3.54 19.87
CA TRP A 38 -7.61 2.19 20.26
C TRP A 38 -9.10 2.11 20.60
N GLY A 39 -9.62 0.90 20.51
CA GLY A 39 -10.98 0.58 20.88
C GLY A 39 -11.25 -0.90 20.70
N PHE A 40 -12.52 -1.25 20.63
CA PHE A 40 -12.97 -2.63 20.53
C PHE A 40 -13.89 -2.83 19.33
N CYS A 41 -13.73 -3.98 18.68
CA CYS A 41 -14.62 -4.42 17.60
C CYS A 41 -15.60 -5.49 18.10
N PRO A 42 -16.80 -5.59 17.51
CA PRO A 42 -17.74 -6.66 17.84
C PRO A 42 -17.21 -8.08 17.61
N LYS A 43 -16.27 -8.26 16.66
CA LYS A 43 -15.66 -9.55 16.34
C LYS A 43 -14.13 -9.46 16.36
N ASP A 44 -13.49 -10.56 16.74
CA ASP A 44 -12.02 -10.65 16.85
C ASP A 44 -11.30 -10.49 15.52
N ASN A 45 -11.93 -10.91 14.41
CA ASN A 45 -11.34 -10.80 13.07
C ASN A 45 -11.59 -9.43 12.39
N GLN A 46 -12.24 -8.49 13.07
CA GLN A 46 -12.43 -7.14 12.57
C GLN A 46 -11.27 -6.22 12.94
N CYS A 47 -11.05 -5.18 12.14
CA CYS A 47 -10.01 -4.19 12.40
C CYS A 47 -10.62 -2.85 12.80
N PHE A 48 -10.04 -2.24 13.84
CA PHE A 48 -10.52 -0.98 14.40
C PHE A 48 -10.08 0.19 13.53
N VAL A 49 -11.03 1.04 13.13
CA VAL A 49 -10.78 2.18 12.26
C VAL A 49 -10.63 3.42 13.14
N ARG A 50 -11.72 4.17 13.28
CA ARG A 50 -11.97 5.26 14.20
C ARG A 50 -13.36 5.76 13.86
N PRO A 51 -14.31 5.79 14.80
CA PRO A 51 -15.62 6.33 14.52
C PRO A 51 -15.54 7.85 14.34
N SER A 52 -16.35 8.36 13.42
CA SER A 52 -16.52 9.79 13.14
C SER A 52 -17.06 10.59 14.33
N ASP A 53 -18.03 9.99 15.01
CA ASP A 53 -18.60 10.44 16.25
C ASP A 53 -18.35 9.36 17.31
N PRO A 54 -17.32 9.51 18.16
CA PRO A 54 -17.00 8.54 19.19
C PRO A 54 -18.10 8.40 20.25
N THR A 55 -19.08 9.31 20.28
CA THR A 55 -20.12 9.37 21.33
C THR A 55 -21.45 8.70 20.93
N ASN A 56 -21.66 8.38 19.64
CA ASN A 56 -22.94 7.87 19.16
C ASN A 56 -22.85 6.43 18.60
N ALA A 57 -23.20 5.45 19.44
CA ALA A 57 -23.19 4.03 19.09
C ALA A 57 -24.15 3.63 17.96
N LEU A 58 -25.31 4.31 17.85
CA LEU A 58 -26.33 4.03 16.83
C LEU A 58 -25.94 4.52 15.44
N VAL A 59 -25.09 5.53 15.37
CA VAL A 59 -24.47 6.01 14.14
C VAL A 59 -23.41 4.99 13.71
N GLN A 60 -22.56 4.54 14.62
CA GLN A 60 -21.42 3.66 14.32
C GLN A 60 -21.77 2.29 13.73
N SER A 61 -22.92 1.70 14.08
CA SER A 61 -23.32 0.37 13.60
C SER A 61 -23.97 0.34 12.21
N LYS A 62 -24.28 1.51 11.63
CA LYS A 62 -25.01 1.62 10.36
C LYS A 62 -24.12 1.83 9.13
N PHE A 63 -22.89 2.31 9.30
CA PHE A 63 -22.01 2.62 8.18
C PHE A 63 -21.24 1.39 7.73
N ILE A 64 -21.20 1.21 6.42
CA ILE A 64 -20.40 0.18 5.77
C ILE A 64 -19.24 0.81 5.02
N ILE A 65 -18.19 0.02 4.76
CA ILE A 65 -17.00 0.48 4.04
C ILE A 65 -17.32 1.14 2.69
N LYS A 66 -18.34 0.63 1.99
CA LYS A 66 -18.76 1.13 0.68
C LYS A 66 -19.20 2.59 0.72
N ASP A 67 -19.73 3.04 1.87
CA ASP A 67 -20.22 4.39 2.03
C ASP A 67 -19.08 5.40 1.97
N ILE A 68 -17.84 5.04 2.34
CA ILE A 68 -16.67 5.93 2.28
C ILE A 68 -16.39 6.39 0.83
N TYR A 69 -16.71 5.56 -0.15
CA TYR A 69 -16.28 5.73 -1.54
C TYR A 69 -17.37 6.30 -2.46
N THR A 70 -18.56 6.66 -1.95
CA THR A 70 -19.65 7.21 -2.76
C THR A 70 -19.57 8.74 -2.87
N LYS A 71 -19.80 9.28 -4.08
CA LYS A 71 -19.63 10.71 -4.42
C LYS A 71 -20.58 11.67 -3.71
N ASP A 72 -21.68 11.18 -3.14
CA ASP A 72 -22.73 12.01 -2.53
C ASP A 72 -22.42 12.44 -1.09
N ASN A 73 -21.26 12.04 -0.54
CA ASN A 73 -20.85 12.29 0.84
C ASN A 73 -20.35 13.73 1.12
N LYS A 74 -21.03 14.75 0.59
CA LYS A 74 -20.91 16.10 1.15
C LYS A 74 -21.43 16.19 2.60
N ALA A 75 -22.15 15.18 3.10
CA ALA A 75 -22.97 15.30 4.30
C ALA A 75 -22.60 14.40 5.48
N THR A 76 -21.76 13.38 5.36
CA THR A 76 -21.47 12.53 6.52
C THR A 76 -20.01 12.11 6.58
N THR A 77 -19.31 12.68 7.56
CA THR A 77 -18.01 12.25 8.09
C THR A 77 -18.01 10.81 8.61
N ASN A 78 -19.05 10.01 8.36
CA ASN A 78 -19.37 8.81 9.10
C ASN A 78 -18.57 7.60 8.65
N LEU A 79 -17.58 7.27 9.47
CA LEU A 79 -16.72 6.11 9.31
C LEU A 79 -17.23 4.95 10.16
N PRO A 80 -17.15 3.71 9.66
CA PRO A 80 -17.46 2.54 10.46
C PRO A 80 -16.50 2.47 11.66
N LEU A 81 -17.00 1.98 12.80
CA LEU A 81 -16.15 1.72 13.96
C LEU A 81 -15.07 0.67 13.65
N CYS A 82 -15.48 -0.39 12.94
CA CYS A 82 -14.63 -1.48 12.52
C CYS A 82 -14.99 -1.94 11.12
N ILE A 83 -14.01 -2.48 10.39
CA ILE A 83 -14.24 -3.15 9.11
C ILE A 83 -14.06 -4.65 9.28
N ASN A 84 -14.71 -5.42 8.41
CA ASN A 84 -14.64 -6.87 8.43
C ASN A 84 -13.31 -7.38 7.90
N ASP A 85 -12.98 -8.62 8.29
CA ASP A 85 -11.92 -9.39 7.65
C ASP A 85 -12.05 -9.31 6.13
N LYS A 86 -10.92 -9.07 5.46
CA LYS A 86 -10.77 -8.90 4.00
C LYS A 86 -11.36 -7.63 3.40
N GLU A 87 -11.86 -6.70 4.21
CA GLU A 87 -12.20 -5.36 3.76
C GLU A 87 -10.99 -4.42 3.84
N SER A 88 -11.04 -3.29 3.12
CA SER A 88 -9.96 -2.30 3.14
C SER A 88 -10.46 -0.86 3.08
N ILE A 89 -9.75 0.03 3.77
CA ILE A 89 -9.86 1.49 3.65
C ILE A 89 -8.56 1.98 3.02
N LEU A 90 -8.62 2.51 1.81
CA LEU A 90 -7.43 2.88 1.05
C LEU A 90 -6.44 1.72 1.04
N ASP A 91 -5.16 1.95 1.26
CA ASP A 91 -4.19 0.87 1.26
C ASP A 91 -4.30 -0.03 2.51
N HIS A 92 -5.04 0.33 3.54
CA HIS A 92 -5.14 -0.44 4.80
C HIS A 92 -6.15 -1.58 4.67
N TYR A 93 -5.66 -2.81 4.78
CA TYR A 93 -6.45 -4.04 4.65
C TYR A 93 -6.56 -4.74 6.00
N CYS A 94 -7.75 -5.24 6.32
CA CYS A 94 -7.97 -6.04 7.52
C CYS A 94 -7.72 -7.52 7.23
N ASP A 95 -6.68 -8.10 7.83
CA ASP A 95 -6.38 -9.53 7.75
C ASP A 95 -6.54 -10.17 9.12
N ASN A 96 -7.64 -10.88 9.32
CA ASN A 96 -7.96 -11.60 10.55
C ASN A 96 -7.84 -10.75 11.84
N GLY A 97 -8.24 -9.48 11.76
CA GLY A 97 -8.24 -8.56 12.89
C GLY A 97 -6.93 -7.79 13.12
N ASP A 98 -5.91 -8.02 12.27
CA ASP A 98 -4.69 -7.24 12.20
C ASP A 98 -4.68 -6.36 10.93
N TRP A 99 -4.13 -5.15 11.06
CA TRP A 99 -3.93 -4.25 9.92
C TRP A 99 -2.71 -4.69 9.10
N THR A 100 -2.90 -4.77 7.78
CA THR A 100 -1.85 -4.92 6.77
C THR A 100 -2.09 -3.95 5.61
N SER A 101 -1.32 -4.02 4.52
CA SER A 101 -1.53 -3.17 3.34
C SER A 101 -1.86 -3.93 2.06
N ARG A 102 -2.65 -3.29 1.18
CA ARG A 102 -2.94 -3.80 -0.16
C ARG A 102 -1.70 -3.81 -1.05
N THR A 103 -0.82 -2.84 -0.87
CA THR A 103 0.51 -2.81 -1.47
C THR A 103 1.31 -4.07 -1.13
N LYS A 104 1.32 -4.51 0.13
CA LYS A 104 2.03 -5.74 0.54
C LYS A 104 1.51 -6.98 -0.22
N PHE A 105 0.20 -7.11 -0.42
CA PHE A 105 -0.35 -8.23 -1.20
C PHE A 105 0.10 -8.22 -2.65
N ILE A 106 0.05 -7.06 -3.31
CA ILE A 106 0.42 -6.93 -4.72
C ILE A 106 1.92 -7.14 -4.93
N ALA A 107 2.75 -6.56 -4.07
CA ALA A 107 4.19 -6.77 -4.07
C ALA A 107 4.53 -8.27 -3.99
N SER A 108 3.87 -8.99 -3.08
CA SER A 108 4.07 -10.43 -2.90
C SER A 108 3.75 -11.24 -4.16
N LYS A 109 2.74 -10.82 -4.93
CA LYS A 109 2.38 -11.47 -6.21
C LYS A 109 3.35 -11.16 -7.34
N LEU A 110 3.89 -9.95 -7.39
CA LEU A 110 4.91 -9.59 -8.37
C LEU A 110 6.22 -10.37 -8.13
N ILE A 111 6.60 -10.62 -6.88
CA ILE A 111 7.80 -11.41 -6.56
C ILE A 111 7.65 -12.87 -7.01
N ASP A 112 6.45 -13.45 -6.86
CA ASP A 112 6.16 -14.81 -7.34
C ASP A 112 6.33 -14.93 -8.87
N ILE A 113 5.99 -13.86 -9.59
CA ILE A 113 6.19 -13.76 -11.05
C ILE A 113 7.67 -13.66 -11.42
N ALA A 114 8.43 -12.87 -10.67
CA ALA A 114 9.86 -12.68 -10.92
C ALA A 114 10.69 -13.96 -10.74
N GLY A 115 10.22 -14.89 -9.91
CA GLY A 115 11.00 -16.04 -9.49
C GLY A 115 12.20 -15.63 -8.64
N ASP A 116 13.24 -16.47 -8.62
CA ASP A 116 14.23 -16.40 -7.55
C ASP A 116 15.47 -15.55 -7.86
N ASP A 117 15.92 -15.33 -9.09
CA ASP A 117 17.34 -14.94 -9.24
C ASP A 117 17.64 -13.50 -9.67
N HIS A 118 16.76 -12.82 -10.42
CA HIS A 118 17.07 -11.50 -10.99
C HIS A 118 15.84 -10.60 -11.11
N TYR A 119 15.65 -9.72 -10.12
CA TYR A 119 14.57 -8.73 -10.17
C TYR A 119 14.85 -7.47 -9.34
N THR A 120 14.09 -6.44 -9.65
CA THR A 120 13.91 -5.26 -8.81
C THR A 120 12.43 -4.93 -8.74
N LEU A 121 11.90 -4.81 -7.53
CA LEU A 121 10.54 -4.38 -7.25
C LEU A 121 10.58 -3.05 -6.51
N TYR A 122 9.83 -2.07 -6.98
CA TYR A 122 9.63 -0.80 -6.28
C TYR A 122 8.14 -0.50 -6.17
N CYS A 123 7.64 -0.40 -4.94
CA CYS A 123 6.29 0.03 -4.63
C CYS A 123 6.33 1.37 -3.90
N ALA A 124 5.69 2.38 -4.47
CA ALA A 124 5.60 3.71 -3.89
C ALA A 124 4.36 4.44 -4.39
N PRO A 125 3.97 5.58 -3.78
CA PRO A 125 2.96 6.48 -4.30
C PRO A 125 3.13 6.74 -5.80
N PRO A 126 2.04 6.82 -6.59
CA PRO A 126 2.12 7.01 -8.03
C PRO A 126 2.96 8.25 -8.45
N GLN A 127 2.95 9.31 -7.63
CA GLN A 127 3.73 10.55 -7.84
C GLN A 127 5.25 10.34 -7.77
N GLN A 128 5.69 9.29 -7.07
CA GLN A 128 7.10 8.94 -6.91
C GLN A 128 7.52 7.82 -7.87
N SER A 129 6.55 7.04 -8.38
CA SER A 129 6.81 5.90 -9.27
C SER A 129 6.71 6.25 -10.76
N PHE A 130 5.93 7.26 -11.14
CA PHE A 130 5.74 7.64 -12.54
C PHE A 130 6.53 8.90 -12.92
N VAL A 131 7.13 8.87 -14.11
CA VAL A 131 7.60 10.08 -14.79
C VAL A 131 6.39 10.73 -15.45
N GLU A 132 6.25 12.06 -15.34
CA GLU A 132 5.17 12.81 -16.01
C GLU A 132 5.16 12.48 -17.52
N TYR A 133 4.01 12.02 -18.05
CA TYR A 133 3.90 11.59 -19.44
C TYR A 133 2.54 12.00 -20.04
N ASP A 134 2.58 12.99 -20.93
CA ASP A 134 1.44 13.44 -21.75
C ASP A 134 0.16 13.79 -20.97
N ASN A 135 0.27 14.16 -19.68
CA ASN A 135 -0.87 14.44 -18.80
C ASN A 135 -1.79 13.23 -18.55
N GLN A 136 -1.41 12.01 -18.94
CA GLN A 136 -2.22 10.82 -18.66
C GLN A 136 -2.17 10.45 -17.18
N GLU A 137 -1.07 10.80 -16.49
CA GLU A 137 -0.92 10.68 -15.05
C GLU A 137 -2.01 11.43 -14.27
N LYS A 138 -2.64 12.43 -14.90
CA LYS A 138 -3.77 13.15 -14.30
C LYS A 138 -4.93 12.21 -13.97
N TYR A 139 -5.25 11.23 -14.82
CA TYR A 139 -6.27 10.22 -14.50
C TYR A 139 -5.88 9.34 -13.31
N ILE A 140 -4.58 9.08 -13.15
CA ILE A 140 -4.02 8.32 -12.04
C ILE A 140 -4.13 9.10 -10.73
N PHE A 141 -3.82 10.39 -10.79
CA PHE A 141 -3.91 11.33 -9.66
C PHE A 141 -5.32 11.87 -9.40
N GLY A 142 -6.33 11.35 -10.10
CA GLY A 142 -7.70 11.80 -9.85
C GLY A 142 -8.03 13.18 -10.38
N THR A 143 -7.32 13.66 -11.39
CA THR A 143 -7.64 14.88 -12.11
C THR A 143 -8.11 14.52 -13.51
N THR A 144 -9.40 14.67 -13.77
CA THR A 144 -9.90 14.59 -15.16
C THR A 144 -9.48 15.85 -15.90
N PRO A 145 -8.78 15.77 -17.05
CA PRO A 145 -8.63 16.91 -17.93
C PRO A 145 -10.03 17.33 -18.37
N VAL A 146 -10.44 18.55 -18.00
CA VAL A 146 -11.65 19.13 -18.60
C VAL A 146 -11.33 19.29 -20.08
N LYS A 147 -12.04 18.56 -20.96
CA LYS A 147 -12.00 18.85 -22.40
C LYS A 147 -12.42 20.32 -22.55
N GLU A 148 -11.46 21.20 -22.79
CA GLU A 148 -11.76 22.54 -23.23
C GLU A 148 -12.39 22.39 -24.63
N GLU A 149 -13.70 22.61 -24.73
CA GLU A 149 -14.23 23.02 -26.03
C GLU A 149 -13.48 24.28 -26.45
N PRO A 150 -12.91 24.34 -27.66
CA PRO A 150 -12.19 25.53 -28.11
C PRO A 150 -13.19 26.69 -28.20
N LYS A 151 -13.29 27.48 -27.14
CA LYS A 151 -13.97 28.76 -27.16
C LYS A 151 -13.01 29.78 -27.77
N PRO A 152 -13.48 30.68 -28.66
CA PRO A 152 -12.65 31.75 -29.18
C PRO A 152 -12.06 32.54 -28.00
N VAL A 153 -10.74 32.62 -27.94
CA VAL A 153 -10.02 33.37 -26.90
C VAL A 153 -10.24 34.86 -27.16
N GLU A 154 -11.01 35.53 -26.31
CA GLU A 154 -11.00 37.00 -26.27
C GLU A 154 -9.63 37.46 -25.75
N LEU A 155 -8.91 38.20 -26.59
CA LEU A 155 -7.60 38.75 -26.29
C LEU A 155 -7.71 39.73 -25.10
N GLY A 156 -7.11 39.39 -23.95
CA GLY A 156 -6.97 40.31 -22.80
C GLY A 156 -7.70 39.92 -21.51
N LYS A 157 -8.42 38.79 -21.45
CA LYS A 157 -8.93 38.25 -20.18
C LYS A 157 -8.00 37.16 -19.65
N ALA A 158 -7.63 37.25 -18.37
CA ALA A 158 -6.88 36.21 -17.69
C ALA A 158 -7.62 34.87 -17.85
N LYS A 159 -6.88 33.77 -18.09
CA LYS A 159 -7.45 32.42 -18.09
C LYS A 159 -8.07 32.18 -16.72
N ASP A 160 -9.40 32.24 -16.65
CA ASP A 160 -10.17 31.64 -15.57
C ASP A 160 -9.88 30.13 -15.62
N THR A 161 -8.88 29.69 -14.85
CA THR A 161 -8.62 28.28 -14.64
C THR A 161 -9.80 27.75 -13.84
N LYS A 162 -10.77 27.17 -14.54
CA LYS A 162 -11.86 26.45 -13.86
C LYS A 162 -11.25 25.42 -12.91
N PRO A 163 -11.79 25.27 -11.70
CA PRO A 163 -11.27 24.33 -10.73
C PRO A 163 -11.29 22.92 -11.32
N THR A 164 -10.13 22.27 -11.30
CA THR A 164 -9.96 20.84 -11.56
C THR A 164 -10.89 20.09 -10.61
N GLN A 165 -11.84 19.31 -11.14
CA GLN A 165 -12.70 18.51 -10.25
C GLN A 165 -11.91 17.31 -9.72
N PRO A 166 -11.83 17.10 -8.39
CA PRO A 166 -11.28 15.87 -7.83
C PRO A 166 -12.15 14.70 -8.29
N SER A 167 -11.55 13.75 -9.01
CA SER A 167 -12.26 12.71 -9.75
C SER A 167 -12.42 11.42 -8.96
N CYS A 168 -11.70 11.24 -7.85
CA CYS A 168 -11.69 10.01 -7.07
C CYS A 168 -12.66 10.13 -5.87
N PHE A 169 -12.24 10.64 -4.73
CA PHE A 169 -12.96 10.79 -3.48
C PHE A 169 -12.85 12.21 -2.95
N GLY A 170 -13.99 12.86 -2.72
CA GLY A 170 -14.00 14.15 -2.04
C GLY A 170 -13.70 14.03 -0.54
N PHE A 171 -12.56 13.45 -0.13
CA PHE A 171 -12.17 13.47 1.27
C PHE A 171 -12.01 14.92 1.70
N THR A 172 -12.88 15.36 2.60
CA THR A 172 -12.71 16.67 3.23
C THR A 172 -11.52 16.60 4.19
N PRO A 173 -10.84 17.72 4.48
CA PRO A 173 -9.77 17.77 5.47
C PRO A 173 -10.15 17.14 6.82
N GLU A 174 -11.43 17.23 7.20
CA GLU A 174 -11.99 16.62 8.41
C GLU A 174 -11.99 15.10 8.34
N ILE A 175 -12.34 14.51 7.20
CA ILE A 175 -12.30 13.05 7.00
C ILE A 175 -10.85 12.58 7.03
N SER A 176 -9.95 13.26 6.31
CA SER A 176 -8.51 12.91 6.33
C SER A 176 -7.93 12.98 7.74
N LYS A 177 -8.27 14.02 8.50
CA LYS A 177 -7.85 14.15 9.91
C LYS A 177 -8.45 13.05 10.79
N THR A 178 -9.71 12.69 10.59
CA THR A 178 -10.39 11.64 11.37
C THR A 178 -9.74 10.29 11.08
N LEU A 179 -9.49 9.97 9.81
CA LEU A 179 -8.75 8.79 9.38
C LEU A 179 -7.26 8.83 9.79
N GLY A 180 -6.77 9.89 10.43
CA GLY A 180 -5.35 9.98 10.79
C GLY A 180 -4.43 9.93 9.56
N LEU A 181 -4.92 10.33 8.38
CA LEU A 181 -4.15 10.36 7.15
C LEU A 181 -3.11 11.48 7.26
N THR A 182 -1.84 11.15 7.01
CA THR A 182 -0.72 12.09 7.09
C THR A 182 0.03 12.18 5.76
N GLY A 183 0.67 13.32 5.50
CA GLY A 183 1.46 13.53 4.27
C GLY A 183 0.69 13.20 2.99
N LEU A 184 1.30 12.36 2.16
CA LEU A 184 0.78 11.85 0.88
C LEU A 184 -0.52 11.05 1.00
N ASP A 185 -0.86 10.55 2.20
CA ASP A 185 -2.11 9.81 2.44
C ASP A 185 -3.31 10.78 2.55
N LYS A 186 -3.08 12.10 2.62
CA LYS A 186 -4.13 13.13 2.55
C LYS A 186 -4.67 13.33 1.14
N GLU A 187 -3.95 12.85 0.12
CA GLU A 187 -4.32 13.05 -1.26
C GLU A 187 -5.44 12.10 -1.64
N ASP A 188 -6.49 12.65 -2.23
CA ASP A 188 -7.52 11.87 -2.87
C ASP A 188 -6.91 11.04 -4.02
N ARG A 189 -6.80 9.72 -3.85
CA ARG A 189 -6.17 8.84 -4.83
C ARG A 189 -7.11 7.76 -5.31
N CYS A 190 -7.28 7.65 -6.63
CA CYS A 190 -8.07 6.58 -7.25
C CYS A 190 -7.44 5.20 -7.08
N ILE A 191 -6.13 5.16 -6.88
CA ILE A 191 -5.33 3.95 -6.71
C ILE A 191 -4.42 4.10 -5.49
N ASN A 192 -3.97 2.99 -4.92
CA ASN A 192 -2.96 3.01 -3.87
C ASN A 192 -1.56 3.09 -4.47
N ASN A 193 -0.57 2.57 -3.76
CA ASN A 193 0.79 2.55 -4.27
C ASN A 193 0.89 1.67 -5.52
N VAL A 194 1.80 2.10 -6.37
CA VAL A 194 2.13 1.47 -7.62
C VAL A 194 3.39 0.66 -7.41
N CYS A 195 3.30 -0.63 -7.71
CA CYS A 195 4.42 -1.55 -7.72
C CYS A 195 4.91 -1.77 -9.15
N ILE A 196 6.18 -1.46 -9.41
CA ILE A 196 6.86 -1.71 -10.68
C ILE A 196 7.91 -2.80 -10.46
N LEU A 197 7.79 -3.87 -11.23
CA LEU A 197 8.70 -5.01 -11.23
C LEU A 197 9.49 -5.05 -12.53
N LYS A 198 10.81 -4.93 -12.44
CA LYS A 198 11.75 -5.31 -13.52
C LYS A 198 12.26 -6.71 -13.21
N PHE A 199 12.08 -7.66 -14.10
CA PHE A 199 12.49 -9.06 -13.87
C PHE A 199 13.07 -9.68 -15.15
N GLN A 200 13.90 -10.71 -14.98
CA GLN A 200 14.42 -11.50 -16.10
C GLN A 200 13.50 -12.68 -16.38
N ASP A 201 13.16 -12.86 -17.64
CA ASP A 201 12.34 -13.97 -18.12
C ASP A 201 12.88 -14.46 -19.46
N SER A 202 13.32 -15.72 -19.48
CA SER A 202 13.91 -16.36 -20.67
C SER A 202 15.07 -15.55 -21.27
N GLY A 203 15.88 -14.92 -20.40
CA GLY A 203 17.02 -14.08 -20.79
C GLY A 203 16.64 -12.67 -21.27
N THR A 204 15.36 -12.30 -21.21
CA THR A 204 14.88 -10.96 -21.55
C THR A 204 14.39 -10.23 -20.31
N THR A 205 14.76 -8.96 -20.19
CA THR A 205 14.22 -8.09 -19.16
C THR A 205 12.81 -7.67 -19.53
N LYS A 206 11.86 -7.95 -18.64
CA LYS A 206 10.46 -7.54 -18.75
C LYS A 206 10.08 -6.60 -17.62
N THR A 207 9.05 -5.79 -17.85
CA THR A 207 8.48 -4.91 -16.82
C THR A 207 7.01 -5.21 -16.60
N ALA A 208 6.65 -5.47 -15.35
CA ALA A 208 5.27 -5.55 -14.90
C ALA A 208 4.96 -4.39 -13.95
N PHE A 209 3.73 -3.93 -14.01
CA PHE A 209 3.15 -2.92 -13.14
C PHE A 209 1.96 -3.54 -12.42
N ALA A 210 1.74 -3.20 -11.16
CA ALA A 210 0.51 -3.55 -10.48
C ALA A 210 0.11 -2.51 -9.43
N THR A 211 -1.18 -2.40 -9.20
CA THR A 211 -1.76 -1.49 -8.19
C THR A 211 -3.11 -2.01 -7.72
N THR A 212 -3.53 -1.56 -6.54
CA THR A 212 -4.91 -1.70 -6.10
C THR A 212 -5.69 -0.41 -6.34
N LEU A 213 -6.99 -0.56 -6.59
CA LEU A 213 -7.89 0.53 -6.92
C LEU A 213 -8.76 0.83 -5.71
N ASN A 214 -8.91 2.11 -5.40
CA ASN A 214 -9.84 2.57 -4.37
C ASN A 214 -11.26 2.68 -4.94
N LYS A 215 -11.38 2.88 -6.26
CA LYS A 215 -12.66 2.80 -7.00
C LYS A 215 -12.80 1.47 -7.71
N ALA A 216 -14.04 1.01 -7.84
CA ALA A 216 -14.33 -0.17 -8.66
C ALA A 216 -13.76 0.04 -10.08
N ALA A 217 -13.18 -1.03 -10.65
CA ALA A 217 -12.66 -0.97 -12.02
C ALA A 217 -13.71 -0.54 -13.06
N THR A 218 -14.99 -0.78 -12.78
CA THR A 218 -16.16 -0.40 -13.60
C THR A 218 -16.65 1.03 -13.40
N ASP A 219 -16.07 1.79 -12.46
CA ASP A 219 -16.46 3.18 -12.23
C ASP A 219 -16.11 4.06 -13.46
N PRO A 220 -16.97 4.98 -13.90
CA PRO A 220 -16.70 5.85 -15.06
C PRO A 220 -15.44 6.73 -14.94
N THR A 221 -14.93 6.93 -13.72
CA THR A 221 -13.70 7.66 -13.41
C THR A 221 -12.53 6.74 -13.03
N SER A 222 -12.69 5.42 -13.25
CA SER A 222 -11.69 4.40 -12.96
C SER A 222 -10.38 4.61 -13.73
N PHE A 223 -9.28 4.19 -13.09
CA PHE A 223 -7.94 4.12 -13.67
C PHE A 223 -7.89 3.33 -14.98
N MET A 224 -8.84 2.42 -15.24
CA MET A 224 -8.86 1.61 -16.48
C MET A 224 -8.76 2.44 -17.76
N LYS A 225 -9.26 3.68 -17.73
CA LYS A 225 -9.15 4.60 -18.87
C LYS A 225 -7.70 4.91 -19.26
N ALA A 226 -6.77 4.93 -18.30
CA ALA A 226 -5.35 5.13 -18.57
C ALA A 226 -4.74 3.94 -19.34
N LEU A 227 -5.36 2.76 -19.29
CA LEU A 227 -4.98 1.58 -20.06
C LEU A 227 -5.76 1.45 -21.38
N ASN A 228 -6.45 2.51 -21.83
CA ASN A 228 -7.36 2.51 -22.97
C ASN A 228 -8.48 1.46 -22.86
N LEU A 229 -8.93 1.15 -21.63
CA LEU A 229 -10.04 0.26 -21.35
C LEU A 229 -11.23 1.04 -20.82
N GLU A 230 -12.35 0.97 -21.53
CA GLU A 230 -13.59 1.57 -21.05
C GLU A 230 -14.11 0.78 -19.83
N PRO A 231 -14.44 1.44 -18.70
CA PRO A 231 -14.89 0.77 -17.48
C PRO A 231 -16.10 -0.15 -17.68
N ALA A 232 -16.97 0.17 -18.65
CA ALA A 232 -18.13 -0.64 -19.02
C ALA A 232 -17.76 -2.01 -19.63
N ASP A 233 -16.56 -2.13 -20.22
CA ASP A 233 -16.08 -3.36 -20.85
C ASP A 233 -15.41 -4.31 -19.85
N ILE A 234 -15.08 -3.86 -18.63
CA ILE A 234 -14.35 -4.67 -17.66
C ILE A 234 -15.07 -5.99 -17.33
N PRO A 235 -16.39 -6.05 -17.10
CA PRO A 235 -17.07 -7.31 -16.80
C PRO A 235 -17.01 -8.33 -17.95
N THR A 236 -16.94 -7.86 -19.20
CA THR A 236 -16.89 -8.73 -20.38
C THR A 236 -15.45 -9.12 -20.75
N ARG A 237 -14.49 -8.22 -20.55
CA ARG A 237 -13.06 -8.45 -20.82
C ARG A 237 -12.37 -9.25 -19.71
N CYS A 238 -12.68 -8.99 -18.45
CA CYS A 238 -12.10 -9.63 -17.28
C CYS A 238 -13.14 -10.54 -16.61
N LYS A 239 -13.56 -11.60 -17.30
CA LYS A 239 -14.62 -12.49 -16.80
C LYS A 239 -14.18 -13.19 -15.51
N THR A 240 -14.83 -12.86 -14.40
CA THR A 240 -14.64 -13.54 -13.11
C THR A 240 -15.84 -14.42 -12.81
N THR A 241 -15.60 -15.67 -12.43
CA THR A 241 -16.63 -16.52 -11.81
C THR A 241 -16.55 -16.45 -10.28
N ASP A 242 -17.53 -17.02 -9.57
CA ASP A 242 -17.45 -17.14 -8.09
C ASP A 242 -16.21 -17.94 -7.65
N ALA A 243 -15.76 -18.90 -8.47
CA ALA A 243 -14.52 -19.66 -8.22
C ALA A 243 -13.24 -18.80 -8.39
N ASP A 244 -13.34 -17.66 -9.06
CA ASP A 244 -12.23 -16.75 -9.35
C ASP A 244 -12.19 -15.53 -8.43
N LYS A 245 -13.13 -15.42 -7.49
CA LYS A 245 -13.28 -14.24 -6.63
C LYS A 245 -11.97 -13.82 -5.97
N ASP A 246 -11.17 -14.77 -5.50
CA ASP A 246 -9.90 -14.53 -4.79
C ASP A 246 -8.65 -14.72 -5.67
N LYS A 247 -8.80 -14.63 -6.99
CA LYS A 247 -7.76 -14.86 -7.99
C LYS A 247 -7.53 -13.63 -8.86
N PHE A 248 -6.42 -13.65 -9.60
CA PHE A 248 -6.23 -12.80 -10.75
C PHE A 248 -6.69 -13.53 -12.01
N VAL A 249 -7.60 -12.92 -12.76
CA VAL A 249 -8.07 -13.41 -14.05
C VAL A 249 -7.43 -12.60 -15.17
N LYS A 250 -7.02 -13.28 -16.24
CA LYS A 250 -6.51 -12.61 -17.43
C LYS A 250 -7.65 -11.92 -18.16
N CYS A 251 -7.47 -10.64 -18.48
CA CYS A 251 -8.41 -9.87 -19.26
C CYS A 251 -8.13 -10.01 -20.76
N SER A 252 -9.18 -10.02 -21.58
CA SER A 252 -9.04 -9.97 -23.04
C SER A 252 -8.72 -8.54 -23.51
N LEU A 253 -7.53 -8.38 -24.07
CA LEU A 253 -7.05 -7.15 -24.72
C LEU A 253 -7.18 -7.20 -26.26
N GLU A 254 -8.01 -8.12 -26.77
CA GLU A 254 -8.31 -8.20 -28.19
C GLU A 254 -8.80 -6.85 -28.73
N GLY A 255 -8.18 -6.40 -29.82
CA GLY A 255 -8.43 -5.10 -30.46
C GLY A 255 -7.64 -3.91 -29.91
N LEU A 256 -6.81 -4.08 -28.86
CA LEU A 256 -6.00 -2.99 -28.29
C LEU A 256 -4.49 -3.22 -28.47
N ASP A 257 -3.98 -4.36 -28.03
CA ASP A 257 -2.57 -4.73 -28.15
C ASP A 257 -2.44 -6.26 -28.00
N THR A 258 -1.66 -6.91 -28.86
CA THR A 258 -1.48 -8.36 -28.89
C THR A 258 -0.32 -8.86 -28.03
N LYS A 259 0.59 -7.98 -27.59
CA LYS A 259 1.74 -8.37 -26.75
C LYS A 259 1.51 -8.13 -25.26
N SER A 260 0.72 -7.11 -24.94
CA SER A 260 0.45 -6.79 -23.54
C SER A 260 -0.48 -7.79 -22.87
N GLU A 261 -0.34 -7.91 -21.56
CA GLU A 261 -1.23 -8.68 -20.71
C GLU A 261 -1.77 -7.83 -19.57
N LEU A 262 -3.06 -7.99 -19.30
CA LEU A 262 -3.73 -7.40 -18.15
C LEU A 262 -4.37 -8.51 -17.34
N TRP A 263 -4.20 -8.42 -16.03
CA TRP A 263 -4.78 -9.30 -15.05
C TRP A 263 -5.57 -8.47 -14.04
N TYR A 264 -6.75 -8.95 -13.66
CA TYR A 264 -7.64 -8.26 -12.72
C TYR A 264 -8.06 -9.18 -11.59
N SER A 265 -8.10 -8.66 -10.36
CA SER A 265 -8.65 -9.35 -9.19
C SER A 265 -9.83 -8.55 -8.63
N SER A 266 -11.01 -9.16 -8.60
CA SER A 266 -12.23 -8.50 -8.13
C SER A 266 -12.30 -8.38 -6.61
N SER A 267 -11.80 -9.37 -5.85
CA SER A 267 -11.75 -9.31 -4.38
C SER A 267 -10.82 -8.22 -3.86
N PHE A 268 -9.63 -8.07 -4.45
CA PHE A 268 -8.67 -7.04 -4.05
C PHE A 268 -8.88 -5.71 -4.80
N ASN A 269 -9.79 -5.71 -5.77
CA ASN A 269 -10.00 -4.61 -6.72
C ASN A 269 -8.66 -4.11 -7.26
N ALA A 270 -7.91 -5.02 -7.88
CA ALA A 270 -6.51 -4.81 -8.22
C ALA A 270 -6.22 -5.20 -9.65
N ILE A 271 -5.20 -4.56 -10.23
CA ILE A 271 -4.73 -4.85 -11.58
C ILE A 271 -3.25 -5.11 -11.60
N MET A 272 -2.85 -5.88 -12.61
CA MET A 272 -1.48 -6.10 -12.99
C MET A 272 -1.37 -6.08 -14.51
N TYR A 273 -0.45 -5.29 -15.02
CA TYR A 273 -0.25 -5.06 -16.44
C TYR A 273 1.22 -5.27 -16.80
N SER A 274 1.48 -5.93 -17.92
CA SER A 274 2.81 -6.03 -18.52
C SER A 274 2.69 -5.77 -20.01
N LYS A 275 3.47 -4.83 -20.54
CA LYS A 275 3.53 -4.58 -21.98
C LYS A 275 4.20 -5.73 -22.73
N ASP A 276 5.17 -6.37 -22.09
CA ASP A 276 5.99 -7.46 -22.66
C ASP A 276 5.41 -8.86 -22.33
N GLY A 277 4.21 -8.89 -21.74
CA GLY A 277 3.55 -10.09 -21.23
C GLY A 277 4.18 -10.64 -19.95
N ILE A 278 3.54 -11.65 -19.36
CA ILE A 278 4.02 -12.34 -18.16
C ILE A 278 3.94 -13.85 -18.44
N THR A 279 5.10 -14.51 -18.57
CA THR A 279 5.15 -15.97 -18.72
C THR A 279 5.35 -16.59 -17.34
N THR A 280 4.30 -17.11 -16.72
CA THR A 280 4.40 -17.69 -15.38
C THR A 280 4.53 -19.21 -15.42
N SER A 281 5.48 -19.74 -14.65
CA SER A 281 5.66 -21.18 -14.42
C SER A 281 4.63 -21.73 -13.40
N THR A 282 4.09 -20.87 -12.54
CA THR A 282 2.98 -21.13 -11.62
C THR A 282 1.72 -20.44 -12.11
N SER A 283 0.55 -21.04 -11.90
CA SER A 283 -0.69 -20.43 -12.32
C SER A 283 -0.95 -19.18 -11.46
N ILE A 284 -0.99 -18.00 -12.08
CA ILE A 284 -1.49 -16.75 -11.46
C ILE A 284 -2.89 -16.94 -10.80
N THR A 285 -3.56 -18.04 -11.13
CA THR A 285 -4.85 -18.48 -10.60
C THR A 285 -4.81 -19.11 -9.18
N ASP A 286 -3.66 -19.19 -8.52
CA ASP A 286 -3.60 -19.65 -7.12
C ASP A 286 -4.19 -18.60 -6.14
N THR A 287 -5.02 -19.06 -5.19
CA THR A 287 -5.74 -18.20 -4.23
C THR A 287 -4.78 -17.26 -3.47
N ILE A 288 -5.00 -15.95 -3.58
CA ILE A 288 -4.14 -14.91 -3.00
C ILE A 288 -3.99 -15.08 -1.47
N LEU A 289 -5.08 -15.42 -0.78
CA LEU A 289 -5.10 -15.61 0.68
C LEU A 289 -4.34 -16.85 1.15
N LYS A 290 -4.42 -17.96 0.40
CA LYS A 290 -3.68 -19.18 0.73
C LYS A 290 -2.19 -18.94 0.53
N PHE A 291 -1.82 -18.33 -0.59
CA PHE A 291 -0.46 -17.92 -0.85
C PHE A 291 0.08 -16.99 0.23
N PHE A 292 -0.68 -15.98 0.65
CA PHE A 292 -0.26 -15.06 1.71
C PHE A 292 -0.04 -15.80 3.04
N LYS A 293 -0.99 -16.65 3.45
CA LYS A 293 -0.81 -17.50 4.65
C LYS A 293 0.39 -18.44 4.50
N ASP A 294 0.61 -19.04 3.34
CA ASP A 294 1.73 -19.96 3.14
C ASP A 294 3.09 -19.24 3.05
N LEU A 295 3.14 -18.03 2.47
CA LEU A 295 4.35 -17.21 2.34
C LEU A 295 4.75 -16.57 3.67
N PHE A 296 3.76 -16.21 4.51
CA PHE A 296 3.97 -15.41 5.71
C PHE A 296 3.74 -16.14 7.03
N SER A 297 3.10 -17.32 7.04
CA SER A 297 2.87 -18.11 8.25
C SER A 297 3.82 -19.30 8.42
N LYS A 298 4.69 -19.60 7.46
CA LYS A 298 5.68 -20.68 7.57
C LYS A 298 7.11 -20.13 7.58
N THR A 299 7.75 -20.17 8.74
CA THR A 299 9.19 -19.93 8.95
C THR A 299 10.10 -20.99 8.31
N THR A 300 9.52 -21.97 7.63
CA THR A 300 10.22 -23.03 6.89
C THR A 300 9.69 -23.08 5.47
N THR A 301 10.05 -22.11 4.63
CA THR A 301 9.94 -22.30 3.18
C THR A 301 10.96 -23.36 2.73
N PRO A 302 10.61 -24.23 1.77
CA PRO A 302 11.58 -25.10 1.10
C PRO A 302 12.74 -24.25 0.57
N GLU A 303 13.97 -24.77 0.67
CA GLU A 303 15.18 -24.18 0.09
C GLU A 303 14.89 -23.64 -1.31
N GLY A 304 15.00 -22.32 -1.48
CA GLY A 304 14.76 -21.63 -2.76
C GLY A 304 13.77 -20.47 -2.69
N LYS A 305 12.66 -20.60 -1.95
CA LYS A 305 11.65 -19.52 -1.89
C LYS A 305 12.01 -18.45 -0.86
N LEU A 306 12.35 -17.25 -1.35
CA LEU A 306 12.72 -16.06 -0.57
C LEU A 306 11.90 -15.91 0.73
N PRO A 307 12.47 -16.15 1.92
CA PRO A 307 11.88 -15.67 3.14
C PRO A 307 12.20 -14.18 3.26
N LEU A 308 11.32 -13.32 2.74
CA LEU A 308 11.34 -11.89 3.03
C LEU A 308 10.81 -11.64 4.44
N LYS A 309 11.52 -12.16 5.46
CA LYS A 309 11.13 -12.09 6.87
C LYS A 309 10.74 -10.67 7.29
N LEU A 310 11.49 -9.67 6.81
CA LEU A 310 11.17 -8.26 7.04
C LEU A 310 9.77 -7.87 6.51
N LEU A 311 9.42 -8.30 5.29
CA LEU A 311 8.09 -8.04 4.73
C LEU A 311 7.01 -8.84 5.47
N THR A 312 7.32 -10.06 5.91
CA THR A 312 6.44 -10.90 6.74
C THR A 312 6.03 -10.20 8.02
N ASP A 313 7.03 -9.74 8.78
CA ASP A 313 6.87 -9.18 10.12
C ASP A 313 6.25 -7.78 10.08
N ALA A 314 6.38 -7.08 8.95
CA ALA A 314 5.78 -5.77 8.76
C ALA A 314 4.26 -5.86 8.64
N LYS A 315 3.56 -5.05 9.42
CA LYS A 315 2.11 -4.92 9.43
C LYS A 315 1.68 -3.94 8.35
N ASN A 316 1.79 -2.63 8.62
CA ASN A 316 1.22 -1.58 7.77
C ASN A 316 2.28 -0.98 6.83
N VAL A 317 2.66 -1.75 5.80
CA VAL A 317 3.71 -1.37 4.84
C VAL A 317 3.21 -0.30 3.89
N LYS A 318 3.98 0.77 3.74
CA LYS A 318 3.72 1.88 2.82
C LYS A 318 4.57 1.71 1.56
N ASP A 319 5.88 1.87 1.66
CA ASP A 319 6.79 1.77 0.51
C ASP A 319 7.58 0.46 0.59
N ILE A 320 7.91 -0.12 -0.57
CA ILE A 320 8.68 -1.37 -0.69
C ILE A 320 9.74 -1.19 -1.77
N TYR A 321 10.97 -1.59 -1.47
CA TYR A 321 12.02 -1.76 -2.46
C TYR A 321 12.69 -3.11 -2.23
N LEU A 322 12.62 -3.98 -3.23
CA LEU A 322 13.29 -5.26 -3.22
C LEU A 322 14.23 -5.35 -4.42
N LEU A 323 15.42 -5.87 -4.19
CA LEU A 323 16.36 -6.19 -5.25
C LEU A 323 16.93 -7.57 -4.98
N ARG A 324 17.01 -8.39 -6.01
CA ARG A 324 17.82 -9.61 -6.02
C ARG A 324 18.60 -9.69 -7.32
N GLN A 325 19.91 -9.85 -7.19
CA GLN A 325 20.83 -10.00 -8.31
C GLN A 325 21.95 -10.94 -7.88
N GLY A 326 21.82 -12.22 -8.22
CA GLY A 326 22.70 -13.27 -7.72
C GLY A 326 22.63 -13.37 -6.19
N GLU A 327 23.79 -13.25 -5.53
CA GLU A 327 23.90 -13.30 -4.06
C GLU A 327 23.53 -11.99 -3.36
N LYS A 328 23.43 -10.89 -4.10
CA LYS A 328 23.08 -9.57 -3.55
C LYS A 328 21.58 -9.45 -3.41
N GLN A 329 21.14 -9.10 -2.20
CA GLN A 329 19.74 -8.86 -1.90
C GLN A 329 19.59 -7.55 -1.10
N VAL A 330 18.65 -6.71 -1.53
CA VAL A 330 18.19 -5.55 -0.77
C VAL A 330 16.72 -5.74 -0.44
N THR A 331 16.37 -5.55 0.83
CA THR A 331 14.97 -5.52 1.28
C THR A 331 14.78 -4.25 2.08
N ALA A 332 14.06 -3.27 1.52
CA ALA A 332 13.75 -2.01 2.17
C ALA A 332 12.25 -1.79 2.21
N ILE A 333 11.72 -1.36 3.36
CA ILE A 333 10.32 -1.01 3.54
C ILE A 333 10.21 0.26 4.37
N THR A 334 9.11 0.99 4.16
CA THR A 334 8.58 1.92 5.16
C THR A 334 7.30 1.32 5.74
N GLU A 335 7.15 1.39 7.06
CA GLU A 335 6.00 0.84 7.78
C GLU A 335 5.44 1.88 8.74
N ILE A 336 4.12 1.96 8.87
CA ILE A 336 3.47 2.79 9.89
C ILE A 336 3.39 1.98 11.19
N ARG A 337 4.05 2.47 12.26
CA ARG A 337 4.05 1.88 13.60
C ARG A 337 3.65 2.93 14.63
N GLY A 338 2.38 2.91 15.04
CA GLY A 338 1.84 3.99 15.84
C GLY A 338 1.90 5.31 15.07
N SER A 339 2.13 6.42 15.78
CA SER A 339 2.20 7.75 15.18
C SER A 339 3.40 7.98 14.25
N ASN A 340 4.31 7.02 14.15
CA ASN A 340 5.58 7.16 13.45
C ASN A 340 5.62 6.24 12.22
N THR A 341 6.26 6.72 11.16
CA THR A 341 6.72 5.85 10.09
C THR A 341 8.12 5.35 10.46
N THR A 342 8.39 4.07 10.21
CA THR A 342 9.72 3.47 10.38
C THR A 342 10.21 2.99 9.03
N LEU A 343 11.42 3.37 8.65
CA LEU A 343 12.17 2.79 7.55
C LEU A 343 13.00 1.63 8.08
N ILE A 344 12.97 0.50 7.39
CA ILE A 344 13.87 -0.63 7.64
C ILE A 344 14.48 -1.04 6.31
N ALA A 345 15.81 -1.11 6.22
CA ALA A 345 16.51 -1.58 5.04
C ALA A 345 17.57 -2.63 5.42
N GLU A 346 17.57 -3.75 4.71
CA GLU A 346 18.50 -4.86 4.88
C GLU A 346 19.28 -5.12 3.60
N TYR A 347 20.60 -5.21 3.73
CA TYR A 347 21.54 -5.48 2.64
C TYR A 347 22.28 -6.77 2.93
N LYS A 348 22.08 -7.78 2.08
CA LYS A 348 22.72 -9.10 2.16
C LYS A 348 23.60 -9.33 0.94
N GLY A 349 24.79 -9.91 1.14
CA GLY A 349 25.74 -10.19 0.04
C GLY A 349 26.52 -8.95 -0.42
N PHE A 350 26.46 -7.84 0.32
CA PHE A 350 27.22 -6.62 0.02
C PHE A 350 28.50 -6.56 0.85
N THR A 351 29.64 -6.32 0.18
CA THR A 351 30.94 -6.05 0.82
C THR A 351 31.13 -4.57 1.15
N THR A 352 30.38 -3.68 0.49
CA THR A 352 30.38 -2.25 0.78
C THR A 352 29.88 -2.01 2.21
N PRO A 353 30.59 -1.23 3.03
CA PRO A 353 30.16 -0.92 4.40
C PRO A 353 29.03 0.14 4.38
N ILE A 354 27.79 -0.33 4.20
CA ILE A 354 26.59 0.52 4.15
C ILE A 354 26.42 1.30 5.45
N CYS A 355 26.74 0.71 6.62
CA CYS A 355 26.68 1.43 7.89
C CYS A 355 27.67 2.59 7.99
N ASP A 356 28.87 2.44 7.46
CA ASP A 356 29.86 3.53 7.44
C ASP A 356 29.41 4.63 6.48
N TYR A 357 28.86 4.25 5.33
CA TYR A 357 28.26 5.20 4.39
C TYR A 357 27.16 6.03 5.05
N ILE A 358 26.22 5.40 5.77
CA ILE A 358 25.13 6.10 6.45
C ILE A 358 25.66 6.99 7.58
N THR A 359 26.63 6.50 8.37
CA THR A 359 27.24 7.28 9.45
C THR A 359 27.95 8.52 8.91
N ASN A 360 28.69 8.39 7.80
CA ASN A 360 29.35 9.49 7.13
C ASN A 360 28.33 10.47 6.52
N PHE A 361 27.25 9.95 5.92
CA PHE A 361 26.19 10.77 5.37
C PHE A 361 25.54 11.65 6.44
N ILE A 362 25.15 11.05 7.57
CA ILE A 362 24.58 11.78 8.72
C ILE A 362 25.57 12.83 9.27
N SER A 363 26.86 12.49 9.33
CA SER A 363 27.89 13.39 9.87
C SER A 363 28.13 14.62 9.00
N ASN A 364 27.90 14.50 7.69
CA ASN A 364 28.18 15.55 6.72
C ASN A 364 26.94 16.40 6.38
N ASP A 365 25.73 15.89 6.63
CA ASP A 365 24.50 16.62 6.37
C ASP A 365 24.10 17.51 7.57
N PRO A 366 24.08 18.86 7.43
CA PRO A 366 23.75 19.77 8.52
C PRO A 366 22.36 19.54 9.13
N ASP A 367 21.38 19.10 8.33
CA ASP A 367 20.00 18.88 8.78
C ASP A 367 19.90 17.58 9.60
N LEU A 368 20.78 16.62 9.33
CA LEU A 368 20.86 15.36 10.06
C LEU A 368 21.81 15.39 11.26
N LYS A 369 22.67 16.42 11.40
CA LYS A 369 23.53 16.58 12.60
C LYS A 369 22.73 16.66 13.90
N VAL A 370 21.51 17.18 13.85
CA VAL A 370 20.59 17.20 15.01
C VAL A 370 20.22 15.77 15.45
N GLN A 371 20.18 14.82 14.52
CA GLN A 371 19.90 13.41 14.85
C GLN A 371 21.07 12.76 15.63
N LEU A 372 22.32 13.17 15.37
CA LEU A 372 23.49 12.74 16.15
C LEU A 372 23.45 13.26 17.59
N LEU A 373 22.83 14.41 17.84
CA LEU A 373 22.65 14.92 19.21
C LEU A 373 21.67 14.07 20.02
N ASN A 374 20.66 13.49 19.37
CA ASN A 374 19.68 12.59 20.01
C ASN A 374 20.28 11.23 20.41
N LYS A 375 21.38 10.82 19.76
CA LYS A 375 22.17 9.66 20.18
C LYS A 375 22.75 9.81 21.59
N PHE A 376 23.11 11.04 21.98
CA PHE A 376 23.60 11.34 23.33
C PHE A 376 22.49 11.32 24.40
N THR A 377 21.22 11.42 24.00
CA THR A 377 20.07 11.32 24.91
C THR A 377 19.45 9.92 24.96
N GLY A 378 20.06 8.93 24.28
CA GLY A 378 19.54 7.56 24.20
C GLY A 378 18.32 7.41 23.29
N GLN A 379 18.04 8.41 22.45
CA GLN A 379 16.96 8.40 21.47
C GLN A 379 17.55 8.24 20.06
N ASP A 380 18.18 7.10 19.80
CA ASP A 380 18.71 6.79 18.46
C ASP A 380 17.57 6.74 17.44
N LYS A 381 17.43 7.81 16.66
CA LYS A 381 16.41 7.93 15.61
C LYS A 381 16.80 7.22 14.31
N VAL A 382 18.08 6.92 14.17
CA VAL A 382 18.66 6.13 13.09
C VAL A 382 19.67 5.16 13.70
N ARG A 383 19.52 3.88 13.37
CA ARG A 383 20.41 2.81 13.80
C ARG A 383 20.91 2.05 12.57
N CYS A 384 22.20 1.77 12.55
CA CYS A 384 22.78 0.83 11.59
C CYS A 384 23.60 -0.21 12.34
N TYR A 385 23.41 -1.47 12.01
CA TYR A 385 24.13 -2.59 12.61
C TYR A 385 24.19 -3.78 11.65
N THR A 386 25.17 -4.65 11.87
CA THR A 386 25.28 -5.92 11.13
C THR A 386 24.71 -7.04 11.99
N THR A 387 23.86 -7.89 11.42
CA THR A 387 23.34 -9.09 12.10
C THR A 387 24.33 -10.24 12.07
N ASP A 388 24.05 -11.30 12.83
CA ASP A 388 24.87 -12.52 12.84
C ASP A 388 24.98 -13.20 11.46
N ASP A 389 23.99 -12.99 10.59
CA ASP A 389 23.95 -13.50 9.21
C ASP A 389 24.69 -12.61 8.19
N ASN A 390 25.53 -11.68 8.68
CA ASN A 390 26.24 -10.69 7.87
C ASN A 390 25.29 -9.81 7.02
N ILE A 391 24.10 -9.51 7.55
CA ILE A 391 23.14 -8.60 6.93
C ILE A 391 23.37 -7.22 7.54
N GLN A 392 23.64 -6.21 6.70
CA GLN A 392 23.72 -4.84 7.15
C GLN A 392 22.32 -4.25 7.20
N ARG A 393 21.86 -3.89 8.40
CA ARG A 393 20.50 -3.44 8.68
C ARG A 393 20.47 -1.99 9.14
N ILE A 394 19.59 -1.21 8.53
CA ILE A 394 19.32 0.19 8.84
C ILE A 394 17.88 0.31 9.32
N GLU A 395 17.68 0.99 10.44
CA GLU A 395 16.37 1.34 10.98
C GLU A 395 16.33 2.85 11.22
N ALA A 396 15.30 3.54 10.72
CA ALA A 396 15.14 4.98 10.92
C ALA A 396 13.68 5.31 11.23
N ILE A 397 13.46 6.19 12.22
CA ILE A 397 12.13 6.73 12.57
C ILE A 397 11.99 8.23 12.25
N GLU A 398 13.07 8.86 11.77
CA GLU A 398 13.10 10.24 11.26
C GLU A 398 14.00 10.37 10.03
N GLY A 399 13.82 11.46 9.26
CA GLY A 399 14.58 11.70 8.03
C GLY A 399 14.32 10.66 6.93
N ILE A 400 13.18 9.97 6.98
CA ILE A 400 12.85 8.86 6.07
C ILE A 400 12.83 9.33 4.62
N ASP A 401 12.34 10.52 4.36
CA ASP A 401 12.35 11.20 3.05
C ASP A 401 13.76 11.44 2.50
N ILE A 402 14.75 11.58 3.39
CA ILE A 402 16.17 11.71 3.03
C ILE A 402 16.80 10.32 2.85
N PHE A 403 16.58 9.40 3.80
CA PHE A 403 17.23 8.08 3.78
C PHE A 403 16.68 7.15 2.71
N TRP A 404 15.36 7.16 2.47
CA TRP A 404 14.72 6.28 1.50
C TRP A 404 15.38 6.35 0.11
N PRO A 405 15.47 7.50 -0.57
CA PRO A 405 16.08 7.57 -1.90
C PRO A 405 17.58 7.23 -1.89
N LYS A 406 18.29 7.47 -0.78
CA LYS A 406 19.72 7.10 -0.66
C LYS A 406 19.90 5.59 -0.59
N LEU A 407 19.04 4.92 0.17
CA LEU A 407 19.09 3.48 0.39
C LEU A 407 18.56 2.69 -0.82
N THR A 408 17.49 3.17 -1.47
CA THR A 408 16.81 2.44 -2.55
C THR A 408 17.23 2.87 -3.95
N GLY A 409 17.74 4.09 -4.14
CA GLY A 409 18.04 4.65 -5.46
C GLY A 409 19.53 4.85 -5.80
N MET A 410 20.37 5.13 -4.80
CA MET A 410 21.80 5.43 -5.02
C MET A 410 22.72 4.21 -4.84
N LEU A 411 22.31 3.23 -4.04
CA LEU A 411 23.04 1.96 -3.88
C LEU A 411 22.67 1.01 -5.03
N ARG A 412 23.01 1.40 -6.26
CA ARG A 412 22.76 0.58 -7.44
C ARG A 412 23.73 -0.57 -7.47
N VAL A 413 23.21 -1.78 -7.67
CA VAL A 413 24.03 -2.91 -8.08
C VAL A 413 24.35 -2.68 -9.55
N GLU A 414 25.63 -2.52 -9.88
CA GLU A 414 26.05 -2.44 -11.28
C GLU A 414 25.62 -3.73 -11.99
N GLU A 415 25.00 -3.61 -13.17
CA GLU A 415 24.80 -4.74 -14.06
C GLU A 415 26.21 -5.21 -14.46
N GLN A 416 26.58 -6.45 -14.11
CA GLN A 416 27.77 -7.06 -14.68
C GLN A 416 27.47 -7.27 -16.17
N GLU A 417 28.04 -6.42 -17.04
CA GLU A 417 28.01 -6.59 -18.49
C GLU A 417 28.69 -7.89 -18.95
#